data_AF-A0A9P7FWG5-F1
#
_entry.id   AF-A0A9P7FWG5-F1
#
_cell.length_a   1.000
_cell.length_b   1.000
_cell.length_c   1.000
_cell.angle_alpha   90.00
_cell.angle_beta   90.00
_cell.angle_gamma   90.00
#
_symmetry.space_group_name_H-M   'P 1'
#
loop_
_entity.id
_entity.type
_entity.pdbx_description
1 polymer ?
#
loop_
_entity_poly.entity_id
_entity_poly.type
_entity_poly.pdbx_seq_one_letter_code
_entity_poly.pdbx_strand_id
1 'polypeptide(L)'
;MRLQLLAILSLPLLSLASQEKQIPMSIAIEDYSPQTHAKPSLADLLTIEPSASIFYSYARELELSANFVDTTSSYTIFVPTNKAVMSLARKPHQGPKPPVDEGIQISEEEFDNQSKKNVERWVSAHIVPKSPIRLDSEYPTLLEGKTISFRPISKNDGKGPEWSRVTLEDGVRIIGMKEGSNGVLFLIDGTVSEAV
;
A
#
# COMPACT_ATOMS: atom_id res chain seq x y z
N MET A 1 31.65 24.37 -85.12
CA MET A 1 31.29 22.93 -85.14
C MET A 1 31.79 22.30 -83.86
N ARG A 2 30.88 21.63 -83.13
CA ARG A 2 31.05 20.42 -82.28
C ARG A 2 32.12 20.49 -81.16
N LEU A 3 31.75 20.65 -79.88
CA LEU A 3 31.08 19.72 -78.94
C LEU A 3 31.95 18.50 -78.57
N GLN A 4 31.95 18.20 -77.26
CA GLN A 4 32.37 16.95 -76.58
C GLN A 4 33.82 16.88 -76.09
N LEU A 5 34.16 16.29 -74.95
CA LEU A 5 33.54 15.86 -73.67
C LEU A 5 34.74 15.23 -72.93
N LEU A 6 34.88 15.36 -71.61
CA LEU A 6 35.11 14.19 -70.76
C LEU A 6 34.90 14.55 -69.28
N ALA A 7 33.85 13.96 -68.73
CA ALA A 7 33.54 13.85 -67.32
C ALA A 7 34.33 12.69 -66.69
N ILE A 8 34.46 12.68 -65.36
CA ILE A 8 34.27 11.56 -64.40
C ILE A 8 34.62 12.13 -63.00
N LEU A 9 33.64 12.48 -62.17
CA LEU A 9 32.90 11.65 -61.20
C LEU A 9 33.64 11.47 -59.85
N SER A 10 33.16 12.10 -58.79
CA SER A 10 33.14 11.50 -57.45
C SER A 10 31.89 11.98 -56.68
N LEU A 11 31.25 11.02 -56.02
CA LEU A 11 29.85 11.02 -55.58
C LEU A 11 29.60 11.91 -54.35
N PRO A 12 28.41 12.53 -54.20
CA PRO A 12 27.94 12.98 -52.90
C PRO A 12 27.34 11.80 -52.11
N LEU A 13 27.77 11.66 -50.85
CA LEU A 13 27.16 10.75 -49.88
C LEU A 13 25.68 11.09 -49.69
N LEU A 14 24.82 10.10 -49.90
CA LEU A 14 23.44 10.12 -49.44
C LEU A 14 23.44 9.98 -47.91
N SER A 15 23.29 11.10 -47.20
CA SER A 15 22.84 11.13 -45.81
C SER A 15 21.34 11.41 -45.79
N LEU A 16 20.53 10.36 -45.85
CA LEU A 16 19.11 10.45 -45.47
C LEU A 16 19.06 10.52 -43.94
N ALA A 17 19.16 11.73 -43.38
CA ALA A 17 18.75 11.97 -42.01
C ALA A 17 17.22 11.87 -41.97
N SER A 18 16.70 10.89 -41.22
CA SER A 18 15.27 10.78 -40.91
C SER A 18 14.86 12.03 -40.14
N GLN A 19 14.15 12.95 -40.79
CA GLN A 19 13.38 13.98 -40.09
C GLN A 19 12.16 13.28 -39.48
N GLU A 20 12.36 12.56 -38.38
CA GLU A 20 11.24 12.33 -37.46
C GLU A 20 10.77 13.71 -37.02
N LYS A 21 9.60 14.10 -37.50
CA LYS A 21 8.86 15.27 -37.04
C LYS A 21 8.75 15.15 -35.53
N GLN A 22 9.55 15.93 -34.81
CA GLN A 22 9.36 16.15 -33.39
C GLN A 22 7.94 16.71 -33.25
N ILE A 23 7.02 15.90 -32.75
CA ILE A 23 5.64 16.33 -32.50
C ILE A 23 5.76 17.35 -31.36
N PRO A 24 5.48 18.64 -31.59
CA PRO A 24 5.45 19.59 -30.49
C PRO A 24 4.34 19.14 -29.57
N MET A 25 4.69 18.85 -28.31
CA MET A 25 3.72 18.64 -27.26
C MET A 25 3.00 19.98 -27.09
N SER A 26 1.87 20.16 -27.75
CA SER A 26 0.96 21.26 -27.50
C SER A 26 0.41 21.01 -26.10
N ILE A 27 1.13 21.51 -25.10
CA ILE A 27 0.63 21.60 -23.74
C ILE A 27 -0.53 22.58 -23.85
N ALA A 28 -1.75 22.06 -23.97
CA ALA A 28 -2.90 22.81 -23.52
C ALA A 28 -2.54 23.20 -22.09
N ILE A 29 -2.34 24.50 -21.86
CA ILE A 29 -2.20 25.04 -20.51
C ILE A 29 -3.62 24.91 -19.93
N GLU A 30 -4.02 23.69 -19.59
CA GLU A 30 -4.98 23.51 -18.52
C GLU A 30 -4.29 24.10 -17.31
N ASP A 31 -4.90 25.12 -16.71
CA ASP A 31 -4.41 25.74 -15.49
C ASP A 31 -4.15 24.64 -14.47
N TYR A 32 -2.88 24.25 -14.32
CA TYR A 32 -2.47 23.26 -13.34
C TYR A 32 -2.65 23.90 -11.98
N SER A 33 -3.78 23.60 -11.36
CA SER A 33 -4.00 23.88 -9.95
C SER A 33 -3.58 22.64 -9.16
N PRO A 34 -2.48 22.68 -8.38
CA PRO A 34 -2.12 21.55 -7.55
C PRO A 34 -3.27 21.25 -6.59
N GLN A 35 -3.67 19.98 -6.52
CA GLN A 35 -4.61 19.54 -5.50
C GLN A 35 -3.92 19.68 -4.14
N THR A 36 -4.35 20.66 -3.36
CA THR A 36 -3.81 20.93 -2.03
C THR A 36 -4.83 20.45 -1.01
N HIS A 37 -4.51 19.34 -0.33
CA HIS A 37 -5.22 18.93 0.87
C HIS A 37 -4.48 19.45 2.10
N ALA A 38 -5.22 19.92 3.11
CA ALA A 38 -4.62 20.38 4.36
C ALA A 38 -3.90 19.24 5.12
N LYS A 39 -4.31 17.98 4.87
CA LYS A 39 -3.69 16.77 5.40
C LYS A 39 -3.40 15.79 4.25
N PRO A 40 -2.30 15.04 4.32
CA PRO A 40 -2.03 13.94 3.38
C PRO A 40 -3.12 12.86 3.45
N SER A 41 -3.36 12.13 2.37
CA SER A 41 -4.22 10.94 2.38
C SER A 41 -3.58 9.79 3.16
N LEU A 42 -4.34 8.74 3.47
CA LEU A 42 -3.80 7.51 4.04
C LEU A 42 -2.74 6.88 3.12
N ALA A 43 -2.93 6.93 1.80
CA ALA A 43 -1.94 6.46 0.83
C ALA A 43 -0.64 7.29 0.89
N ASP A 44 -0.73 8.61 1.02
CA ASP A 44 0.43 9.48 1.18
C ASP A 44 1.16 9.17 2.49
N LEU A 45 0.42 9.03 3.59
CA LEU A 45 0.98 8.67 4.90
C LEU A 45 1.71 7.33 4.87
N LEU A 46 1.12 6.31 4.25
CA LEU A 46 1.75 5.00 4.07
C LEU A 46 2.99 5.05 3.18
N THR A 47 3.00 5.92 2.18
CA THR A 47 4.13 6.11 1.26
C THR A 47 5.33 6.73 1.97
N ILE A 48 5.11 7.69 2.87
CA ILE A 48 6.19 8.41 3.55
C ILE A 48 6.64 7.76 4.87
N GLU A 49 5.90 6.78 5.40
CA GLU A 49 6.17 6.14 6.68
C GLU A 49 7.15 4.96 6.53
N PRO A 50 8.46 5.15 6.82
CA PRO A 50 9.47 4.14 6.49
C PRO A 50 9.32 2.88 7.33
N SER A 51 8.79 3.03 8.55
CA SER A 51 8.55 1.91 9.46
C SER A 51 7.41 1.00 9.02
N ALA A 52 6.57 1.43 8.08
CA ALA A 52 5.40 0.71 7.57
C ALA A 52 5.58 0.13 6.15
N SER A 53 6.76 0.29 5.55
CA SER A 53 6.96 0.03 4.11
C SER A 53 6.65 -1.40 3.67
N ILE A 54 6.88 -2.42 4.51
CA ILE A 54 6.54 -3.80 4.19
C ILE A 54 5.02 -4.00 4.16
N PHE A 55 4.28 -3.46 5.13
CA PHE A 55 2.82 -3.52 5.14
C PHE A 55 2.26 -2.84 3.88
N TYR A 56 2.77 -1.64 3.57
CA TYR A 56 2.29 -0.91 2.40
C TYR A 56 2.64 -1.60 1.08
N SER A 57 3.78 -2.29 0.99
CA SER A 57 4.13 -3.11 -0.17
C SER A 57 3.12 -4.22 -0.43
N TYR A 58 2.51 -4.79 0.61
CA TYR A 58 1.41 -5.75 0.45
C TYR A 58 0.11 -5.05 0.06
N ALA A 59 -0.27 -4.01 0.80
CA ALA A 59 -1.56 -3.36 0.65
C ALA A 59 -1.72 -2.66 -0.70
N ARG A 60 -0.64 -2.07 -1.23
CA ARG A 60 -0.63 -1.33 -2.51
C ARG A 60 -0.92 -2.21 -3.73
N GLU A 61 -0.60 -3.50 -3.68
CA GLU A 61 -0.81 -4.43 -4.80
C GLU A 61 -2.26 -4.95 -4.85
N LEU A 62 -3.11 -4.56 -3.89
CA LEU A 62 -4.51 -4.95 -3.80
C LEU A 62 -5.43 -3.86 -4.36
N GLU A 63 -6.61 -4.27 -4.85
CA GLU A 63 -7.63 -3.34 -5.35
C GLU A 63 -8.11 -2.37 -4.25
N LEU A 64 -8.13 -2.83 -2.99
CA LEU A 64 -8.51 -2.02 -1.83
C LEU A 64 -7.58 -0.82 -1.59
N SER A 65 -6.38 -0.78 -2.18
CA SER A 65 -5.46 0.36 -2.07
C SER A 65 -6.06 1.66 -2.62
N ALA A 66 -6.96 1.57 -3.61
CA ALA A 66 -7.67 2.72 -4.15
C ALA A 66 -8.48 3.47 -3.07
N ASN A 67 -8.97 2.75 -2.06
CA ASN A 67 -9.72 3.32 -0.94
C ASN A 67 -8.84 4.17 -0.01
N PHE A 68 -7.51 4.03 -0.06
CA PHE A 68 -6.60 4.86 0.73
C PHE A 68 -6.32 6.23 0.10
N VAL A 69 -6.67 6.41 -1.17
CA VAL A 69 -6.62 7.69 -1.88
C VAL A 69 -7.98 8.40 -1.84
N ASP A 70 -9.08 7.62 -1.91
CA ASP A 70 -10.44 8.14 -1.87
C ASP A 70 -10.73 8.90 -0.56
N THR A 71 -11.21 10.13 -0.69
CA THR A 71 -11.54 11.01 0.44
C THR A 71 -13.01 10.91 0.88
N THR A 72 -13.85 10.20 0.11
CA THR A 72 -15.25 9.99 0.47
C THR A 72 -15.43 8.90 1.52
N SER A 73 -14.50 7.96 1.57
CA SER A 73 -14.45 6.87 2.55
C SER A 73 -13.44 7.17 3.65
N SER A 74 -13.76 6.83 4.91
CA SER A 74 -12.90 7.10 6.06
C SER A 74 -12.55 5.83 6.83
N TYR A 75 -11.26 5.50 6.89
CA TYR A 75 -10.77 4.25 7.47
C TYR A 75 -9.88 4.48 8.69
N THR A 76 -9.91 3.54 9.63
CA THR A 76 -8.86 3.42 10.65
C THR A 76 -7.98 2.23 10.29
N ILE A 77 -6.68 2.46 10.08
CA ILE A 77 -5.73 1.42 9.68
C ILE A 77 -4.69 1.18 10.77
N PHE A 78 -4.52 -0.08 11.16
CA PHE A 78 -3.55 -0.53 12.15
C PHE A 78 -2.34 -1.10 11.44
N VAL A 79 -1.30 -0.29 11.29
CA VAL A 79 -0.18 -0.59 10.42
C VAL A 79 0.97 -1.20 11.23
N PRO A 80 1.27 -2.49 11.02
CA PRO A 80 2.39 -3.14 11.69
C PRO A 80 3.72 -2.56 11.21
N THR A 81 4.63 -2.35 12.15
CA THR A 81 6.00 -1.99 11.80
C THR A 81 6.68 -3.10 10.99
N ASN A 82 7.68 -2.76 10.20
CA ASN A 82 8.51 -3.70 9.46
C ASN A 82 9.08 -4.79 10.38
N LYS A 83 9.50 -4.41 11.60
CA LYS A 83 9.96 -5.36 12.62
C LYS A 83 8.86 -6.36 13.02
N ALA A 84 7.63 -5.89 13.22
CA ALA A 84 6.49 -6.76 13.53
C ALA A 84 6.21 -7.74 12.39
N VAL A 85 6.15 -7.26 11.14
CA VAL A 85 5.91 -8.12 9.97
C VAL A 85 7.06 -9.12 9.74
N MET A 86 8.30 -8.70 9.98
CA MET A 86 9.47 -9.60 9.88
C MET A 86 9.44 -10.70 10.94
N SER A 87 8.85 -10.44 12.11
CA SER A 87 8.77 -11.38 13.24
C SER A 87 7.66 -12.42 13.09
N LEU A 88 6.79 -12.30 12.07
CA LEU A 88 5.79 -13.31 11.76
C LEU A 88 6.44 -14.65 11.43
N ALA A 89 5.92 -15.73 12.04
CA ALA A 89 6.36 -17.10 11.78
C ALA A 89 6.06 -17.55 10.34
N ARG A 90 4.99 -17.03 9.73
CA ARG A 90 4.64 -17.22 8.32
C ARG A 90 4.37 -15.86 7.69
N LYS A 91 4.79 -15.68 6.44
CA LYS A 91 4.55 -14.43 5.72
C LYS A 91 3.10 -14.34 5.23
N PRO A 92 2.53 -13.13 5.06
CA PRO A 92 1.13 -12.95 4.68
C PRO A 92 0.70 -13.76 3.46
N HIS A 93 1.53 -13.81 2.40
CA HIS A 93 1.24 -14.60 1.19
C HIS A 93 1.21 -16.12 1.41
N GLN A 94 1.87 -16.64 2.45
CA GLN A 94 1.92 -18.08 2.72
C GLN A 94 0.63 -18.61 3.35
N GLY A 95 -0.26 -17.73 3.83
CA GLY A 95 -1.52 -18.10 4.45
C GLY A 95 -1.40 -18.99 5.71
N PRO A 96 -2.53 -19.50 6.22
CA PRO A 96 -2.55 -20.44 7.34
C PRO A 96 -1.81 -21.73 6.98
N LYS A 97 -1.36 -22.45 8.02
CA LYS A 97 -0.68 -23.75 7.82
C LYS A 97 -1.65 -24.72 7.14
N PRO A 98 -1.29 -25.31 5.99
CA PRO A 98 -2.14 -26.30 5.36
C PRO A 98 -2.28 -27.53 6.27
N PRO A 99 -3.41 -28.27 6.20
CA PRO A 99 -3.50 -29.62 6.73
C PRO A 99 -2.34 -30.47 6.17
N VAL A 100 -1.92 -31.50 6.91
CA VAL A 100 -0.79 -32.37 6.55
C VAL A 100 -0.85 -32.74 5.06
N ASP A 101 0.24 -32.44 4.37
CA ASP A 101 0.35 -32.37 2.91
C ASP A 101 0.03 -33.73 2.26
N GLU A 102 -1.09 -33.82 1.55
CA GLU A 102 -1.45 -34.99 0.72
C GLU A 102 -0.85 -34.90 -0.70
N GLY A 103 0.22 -34.12 -0.89
CA GLY A 103 0.94 -34.07 -2.17
C GLY A 103 0.15 -33.38 -3.29
N ILE A 104 -0.67 -32.39 -2.93
CA ILE A 104 -1.48 -31.64 -3.90
C ILE A 104 -0.54 -30.76 -4.75
N GLN A 105 -0.40 -31.11 -6.03
CA GLN A 105 0.28 -30.25 -7.01
C GLN A 105 -0.73 -29.23 -7.54
N ILE A 106 -0.53 -27.96 -7.18
CA ILE A 106 -1.28 -26.83 -7.75
C ILE A 106 -0.48 -26.19 -8.90
N SER A 107 -1.18 -25.54 -9.83
CA SER A 107 -0.52 -24.75 -10.87
C SER A 107 0.11 -23.47 -10.29
N GLU A 108 1.02 -22.86 -11.04
CA GLU A 108 1.61 -21.55 -10.69
C GLU A 108 0.54 -20.46 -10.56
N GLU A 109 -0.43 -20.43 -11.49
CA GLU A 109 -1.55 -19.49 -11.46
C GLU A 109 -2.42 -19.66 -10.20
N GLU A 110 -2.71 -20.90 -9.79
CA GLU A 110 -3.47 -21.15 -8.56
C GLU A 110 -2.69 -20.74 -7.31
N PHE A 111 -1.38 -20.99 -7.29
CA PHE A 111 -0.51 -20.54 -6.20
C PHE A 111 -0.47 -19.02 -6.08
N ASP A 112 -0.38 -18.31 -7.21
CA ASP A 112 -0.38 -16.85 -7.24
C ASP A 112 -1.73 -16.28 -6.77
N ASN A 113 -2.84 -16.87 -7.23
CA ASN A 113 -4.18 -16.48 -6.81
C ASN A 113 -4.39 -16.72 -5.31
N GLN A 114 -3.93 -17.85 -4.78
CA GLN A 114 -3.98 -18.15 -3.35
C GLN A 114 -3.11 -17.17 -2.55
N SER A 115 -1.90 -16.87 -3.04
CA SER A 115 -0.99 -15.91 -2.41
C SER A 115 -1.61 -14.52 -2.32
N LYS A 116 -2.26 -14.03 -3.38
CA LYS A 116 -2.98 -12.75 -3.38
C LYS A 116 -4.14 -12.73 -2.39
N LYS A 117 -4.97 -13.79 -2.37
CA LYS A 117 -6.09 -13.93 -1.41
C LYS A 117 -5.61 -13.92 0.04
N ASN A 118 -4.49 -14.59 0.33
CA ASN A 118 -3.91 -14.60 1.67
C ASN A 118 -3.43 -13.20 2.08
N VAL A 119 -2.77 -12.47 1.17
CA VAL A 119 -2.36 -11.09 1.41
C VAL A 119 -3.57 -10.19 1.65
N GLU A 120 -4.61 -10.29 0.84
CA GLU A 120 -5.84 -9.50 0.99
C GLU A 120 -6.53 -9.76 2.33
N ARG A 121 -6.66 -11.03 2.73
CA ARG A 121 -7.19 -11.43 4.03
C ARG A 121 -6.40 -10.80 5.18
N TRP A 122 -5.06 -10.91 5.12
CA TRP A 122 -4.18 -10.38 6.14
C TRP A 122 -4.24 -8.85 6.22
N VAL A 123 -4.24 -8.14 5.10
CA VAL A 123 -4.37 -6.67 5.06
C VAL A 123 -5.74 -6.24 5.58
N SER A 124 -6.82 -6.93 5.21
CA SER A 124 -8.19 -6.59 5.61
C SER A 124 -8.41 -6.70 7.13
N ALA A 125 -7.71 -7.63 7.81
CA ALA A 125 -7.74 -7.74 9.27
C ALA A 125 -7.19 -6.50 9.99
N HIS A 126 -6.41 -5.66 9.31
CA HIS A 126 -5.80 -4.46 9.88
C HIS A 126 -6.61 -3.18 9.62
N ILE A 127 -7.77 -3.28 8.95
CA ILE A 127 -8.53 -2.11 8.50
C ILE A 127 -9.92 -2.13 9.11
N VAL A 128 -10.28 -1.05 9.80
CA VAL A 128 -11.64 -0.80 10.27
C VAL A 128 -12.31 0.19 9.30
N PRO A 129 -13.46 -0.14 8.69
CA PRO A 129 -14.18 0.72 7.74
C PRO A 129 -14.96 1.85 8.44
N LYS A 130 -14.32 2.49 9.41
CA LYS A 130 -14.85 3.61 10.18
C LYS A 130 -13.68 4.43 10.74
N SER A 131 -13.79 5.75 10.64
CA SER A 131 -12.89 6.69 11.32
C SER A 131 -13.62 8.00 11.63
N PRO A 132 -13.34 8.66 12.77
CA PRO A 132 -12.50 8.17 13.87
C PRO A 132 -13.20 7.07 14.69
N ILE A 133 -12.40 6.30 15.44
CA ILE A 133 -12.90 5.31 16.41
C ILE A 133 -12.47 5.68 17.83
N ARG A 134 -13.18 5.16 18.84
CA ARG A 134 -12.80 5.27 20.24
C ARG A 134 -11.97 4.05 20.63
N LEU A 135 -11.00 4.18 21.53
CA LEU A 135 -10.13 3.07 21.90
C LEU A 135 -10.60 2.36 23.19
N ASP A 136 -11.91 2.38 23.43
CA ASP A 136 -12.62 1.75 24.55
C ASP A 136 -13.67 0.73 24.11
N SER A 137 -13.78 0.49 22.79
CA SER A 137 -14.84 -0.28 22.15
C SER A 137 -14.28 -1.32 21.17
N GLU A 138 -15.11 -2.23 20.69
CA GLU A 138 -14.74 -3.22 19.68
C GLU A 138 -15.29 -2.84 18.30
N TYR A 139 -14.51 -3.07 17.24
CA TYR A 139 -14.91 -2.72 15.88
C TYR A 139 -14.66 -3.87 14.90
N PRO A 140 -15.62 -4.16 13.99
CA PRO A 140 -15.38 -5.09 12.90
C PRO A 140 -14.36 -4.50 11.93
N THR A 141 -13.54 -5.38 11.38
CA THR A 141 -12.56 -5.06 10.32
C THR A 141 -13.16 -5.34 8.95
N LEU A 142 -12.41 -5.08 7.88
CA LEU A 142 -12.78 -5.51 6.53
C LEU A 142 -12.72 -7.03 6.36
N LEU A 143 -11.95 -7.73 7.21
CA LEU A 143 -11.98 -9.18 7.23
C LEU A 143 -13.24 -9.66 7.95
N GLU A 144 -14.09 -10.39 7.23
CA GLU A 144 -15.34 -10.94 7.77
C GLU A 144 -15.08 -11.79 9.03
N GLY A 145 -15.89 -11.56 10.07
CA GLY A 145 -15.76 -12.24 11.36
C GLY A 145 -14.62 -11.74 12.24
N LYS A 146 -13.74 -10.86 11.75
CA LYS A 146 -12.63 -10.32 12.55
C LYS A 146 -12.98 -8.95 13.12
N THR A 147 -12.82 -8.83 14.43
CA THR A 147 -12.94 -7.58 15.19
C THR A 147 -11.60 -7.22 15.84
N ILE A 148 -11.43 -5.93 16.15
CA ILE A 148 -10.33 -5.40 16.94
C ILE A 148 -10.89 -4.86 18.26
N SER A 149 -10.31 -5.32 19.36
CA SER A 149 -10.65 -4.87 20.71
C SER A 149 -9.46 -4.22 21.42
N PHE A 150 -9.74 -3.29 22.33
CA PHE A 150 -8.72 -2.56 23.08
C PHE A 150 -8.76 -2.92 24.57
N ARG A 151 -7.58 -3.01 25.18
CA ARG A 151 -7.41 -3.27 26.62
C ARG A 151 -6.54 -2.19 27.25
N PRO A 152 -6.94 -1.59 28.39
CA PRO A 152 -6.10 -0.65 29.11
C PRO A 152 -4.81 -1.29 29.63
N ILE A 153 -3.70 -0.55 29.57
CA ILE A 153 -2.42 -0.99 30.14
C ILE A 153 -2.44 -0.71 31.66
N SER A 154 -2.41 -1.76 32.49
CA SER A 154 -2.60 -1.66 33.95
C SER A 154 -1.58 -0.79 34.71
N LYS A 155 -0.42 -0.50 34.13
CA LYS A 155 0.64 0.34 34.73
C LYS A 155 0.87 1.65 33.99
N ASN A 156 -0.12 2.11 33.21
CA ASN A 156 -0.02 3.41 32.57
C ASN A 156 -0.09 4.53 33.63
N ASP A 157 0.75 5.56 33.48
CA ASP A 157 0.83 6.70 34.39
C ASP A 157 -0.23 7.79 34.11
N GLY A 158 -1.16 7.51 33.21
CA GLY A 158 -2.20 8.42 32.74
C GLY A 158 -1.67 9.53 31.82
N LYS A 159 -0.37 9.55 31.51
CA LYS A 159 0.24 10.60 30.69
C LYS A 159 0.27 10.18 29.22
N GLY A 160 0.33 11.18 28.35
CA GLY A 160 0.40 10.98 26.90
C GLY A 160 -0.97 10.75 26.25
N PRO A 161 -0.98 10.53 24.94
CA PRO A 161 -2.20 10.40 24.15
C PRO A 161 -2.95 9.09 24.45
N GLU A 162 -4.25 9.06 24.21
CA GLU A 162 -5.14 7.91 24.51
C GLU A 162 -4.63 6.59 23.92
N TRP A 163 -4.19 6.63 22.66
CA TRP A 163 -3.68 5.46 21.96
C TRP A 163 -2.47 4.81 22.64
N SER A 164 -1.67 5.57 23.39
CA SER A 164 -0.49 5.04 24.10
C SER A 164 -0.86 4.29 25.38
N ARG A 165 -2.13 4.35 25.80
CA ARG A 165 -2.62 3.77 27.06
C ARG A 165 -3.37 2.47 26.91
N VAL A 166 -3.50 2.00 25.68
CA VAL A 166 -4.21 0.76 25.35
C VAL A 166 -3.32 -0.17 24.54
N THR A 167 -3.62 -1.46 24.62
CA THR A 167 -3.13 -2.48 23.71
C THR A 167 -4.27 -3.02 22.86
N LEU A 168 -3.96 -3.53 21.69
CA LEU A 168 -4.87 -4.29 20.85
C LEU A 168 -4.62 -5.79 21.05
N GLU A 169 -5.67 -6.59 20.96
CA GLU A 169 -5.58 -8.06 20.90
C GLU A 169 -4.65 -8.64 22.00
N ASP A 170 -3.68 -9.46 21.61
CA ASP A 170 -2.69 -10.15 22.46
C ASP A 170 -1.59 -9.22 23.02
N GLY A 171 -1.95 -8.01 23.43
CA GLY A 171 -1.04 -7.05 24.04
C GLY A 171 -0.20 -6.25 23.06
N VAL A 172 -0.59 -6.19 21.78
CA VAL A 172 0.06 -5.36 20.76
C VAL A 172 -0.08 -3.90 21.14
N ARG A 173 1.00 -3.11 21.10
CA ARG A 173 0.96 -1.69 21.49
C ARG A 173 0.83 -0.79 20.27
N ILE A 174 0.07 0.28 20.43
CA ILE A 174 0.10 1.41 19.50
C ILE A 174 1.30 2.28 19.86
N ILE A 175 2.21 2.47 18.90
CA ILE A 175 3.45 3.24 19.07
C ILE A 175 3.42 4.60 18.38
N GLY A 176 2.41 4.85 17.55
CA GLY A 176 2.23 6.12 16.88
C GLY A 176 0.83 6.27 16.28
N MET A 177 0.44 7.51 16.02
CA MET A 177 -0.82 7.85 15.38
C MET A 177 -0.56 8.99 14.39
N LYS A 178 -1.14 8.87 13.19
CA LYS A 178 -1.11 9.88 12.14
C LYS A 178 -2.51 10.08 11.61
N GLU A 179 -2.94 11.32 11.52
CA GLU A 179 -4.24 11.68 10.97
C GLU A 179 -4.08 12.06 9.50
N GLY A 180 -4.83 11.38 8.64
CA GLY A 180 -4.94 11.69 7.21
C GLY A 180 -6.21 12.47 6.89
N SER A 181 -6.35 12.92 5.65
CA SER A 181 -7.58 13.56 5.16
C SER A 181 -8.78 12.60 5.10
N ASN A 182 -8.51 11.30 4.99
CA ASN A 182 -9.50 10.23 4.81
C ASN A 182 -9.37 9.10 5.86
N GLY A 183 -8.85 9.43 7.05
CA GLY A 183 -8.79 8.45 8.13
C GLY A 183 -7.68 8.65 9.16
N VAL A 184 -7.47 7.61 9.96
CA VAL A 184 -6.40 7.57 10.97
C VAL A 184 -5.54 6.33 10.75
N LEU A 185 -4.22 6.54 10.77
CA LEU A 185 -3.21 5.49 10.77
C LEU A 185 -2.65 5.34 12.17
N PHE A 186 -2.76 4.14 12.75
CA PHE A 186 -2.09 3.75 13.98
C PHE A 186 -0.90 2.84 13.65
N LEU A 187 0.30 3.19 14.11
CA LEU A 187 1.46 2.30 14.02
C LEU A 187 1.45 1.33 15.20
N ILE A 188 1.62 0.04 14.94
CA ILE A 188 1.60 -1.01 15.95
C ILE A 188 2.90 -1.85 15.96
N ASP A 189 3.33 -2.28 17.15
CA ASP A 189 4.57 -3.06 17.34
C ASP A 189 4.40 -4.59 17.21
N GLY A 190 3.21 -5.03 16.83
CA GLY A 190 2.82 -6.40 16.51
C GLY A 190 1.91 -6.42 15.27
N THR A 191 1.20 -7.53 15.03
CA THR A 191 0.24 -7.66 13.92
C THR A 191 -1.13 -8.05 14.46
N VAL A 192 -2.19 -7.68 13.75
CA VAL A 192 -3.52 -8.22 14.03
C VAL A 192 -3.58 -9.67 13.55
N SER A 193 -4.05 -10.57 14.42
CA SER A 193 -4.22 -11.99 14.11
C SER A 193 -5.37 -12.21 13.13
N GLU A 194 -5.19 -13.12 12.17
CA GLU A 194 -6.25 -13.54 11.23
C GLU A 194 -7.17 -14.63 11.80
N ALA A 195 -6.92 -15.08 13.04
CA ALA A 195 -7.76 -16.07 13.71
C ALA A 195 -9.14 -15.46 14.01
N VAL A 196 -10.17 -16.11 13.47
CA VAL A 196 -11.59 -15.88 13.73
C VAL A 196 -12.06 -16.92 14.73
#